data_AF-A0AAW0DP30-F1
#
_entry.id   AF-A0AAW0DP30-F1
#
_cell.length_a   1.000
_cell.length_b   1.000
_cell.length_c   1.000
_cell.angle_alpha   90.00
_cell.angle_beta   90.00
_cell.angle_gamma   90.00
#
_symmetry.space_group_name_H-M   'P 1'
#
loop_
_entity.id
_entity.type
_entity.pdbx_description
1 polymer ?
#
loop_
_entity_poly.entity_id
_entity_poly.type
_entity_poly.pdbx_seq_one_letter_code
_entity_poly.pdbx_strand_id
1 'polypeptide(L)' 'MPGDDKPLSRNQIIKQGWGDRVNFQLSYGLKMTPDDIDEGNRILDVLEQNEREEWEERRREAQAAKRR' A
#
# COMPACT_ATOMS: atom_id res chain seq x y z
N MET A 1 -5.20 6.57 16.42
CA MET A 1 -4.73 7.91 15.99
C MET A 1 -5.51 8.27 14.73
N PRO A 2 -6.49 9.18 14.77
CA PRO A 2 -7.30 9.48 13.59
C PRO A 2 -6.64 10.63 12.82
N GLY A 3 -5.78 10.28 11.88
CA GLY A 3 -5.33 11.18 10.82
C GLY A 3 -5.57 10.45 9.52
N ASP A 4 -6.69 10.76 8.85
CA ASP A 4 -7.14 10.18 7.59
C ASP A 4 -7.47 8.67 7.63
N ASP A 5 -8.71 8.34 8.00
CA ASP A 5 -9.28 6.98 7.89
C ASP A 5 -9.55 6.62 6.42
N LYS A 6 -8.49 6.52 5.62
CA LYS A 6 -8.50 6.17 4.20
C LYS A 6 -7.41 5.13 3.93
N PRO A 7 -7.58 4.25 2.93
CA PRO A 7 -6.53 3.31 2.58
C PRO A 7 -5.28 4.06 2.11
N LEU A 8 -4.11 3.48 2.36
CA LEU A 8 -2.84 4.07 1.94
C LEU A 8 -2.71 4.06 0.41
N SER A 9 -2.24 5.17 -0.13
CA SER A 9 -1.80 5.24 -1.54
C SER A 9 -0.44 4.57 -1.74
N ARG A 10 -0.10 4.17 -2.98
CA ARG A 10 1.23 3.61 -3.33
C ARG A 10 2.41 4.37 -2.73
N ASN A 11 2.39 5.70 -2.82
CA ASN A 11 3.46 6.54 -2.29
C ASN A 11 3.55 6.47 -0.76
N GLN A 12 2.41 6.35 -0.07
CA GLN A 12 2.39 6.17 1.39
C GLN A 12 2.85 4.78 1.80
N ILE A 13 2.48 3.74 1.04
CA ILE A 13 2.95 2.36 1.23
C ILE A 13 4.48 2.32 1.10
N ILE A 14 5.03 2.89 0.03
CA ILE A 14 6.48 3.00 -0.17
C ILE A 14 7.13 3.76 0.99
N LYS A 15 6.59 4.92 1.36
CA LYS A 15 7.19 5.77 2.39
C LYS A 15 7.19 5.12 3.77
N GLN A 16 6.13 4.37 4.10
CA GLN A 16 6.03 3.70 5.41
C GLN A 16 6.82 2.40 5.48
N GLY A 17 6.91 1.64 4.39
CA GLY A 17 7.65 0.37 4.37
C GLY A 17 9.15 0.52 4.07
N TRP A 18 9.50 1.33 3.07
CA TRP A 18 10.85 1.41 2.50
C TRP A 18 11.47 2.82 2.55
N GLY A 19 10.68 3.83 2.88
CA GLY A 19 11.08 5.24 2.88
C GLY A 19 11.00 5.89 1.50
N ASP A 20 11.54 5.24 0.47
CA ASP A 20 11.56 5.74 -0.91
C ASP A 20 11.48 4.63 -1.96
N ARG A 21 11.26 5.03 -3.23
CA ARG A 21 11.07 4.10 -4.35
C ARG A 21 12.32 3.29 -4.67
N VAL A 22 13.51 3.85 -4.47
CA VAL A 22 14.78 3.17 -4.78
C VAL A 22 14.97 2.00 -3.81
N ASN A 23 14.76 2.22 -2.51
CA ASN A 23 14.83 1.14 -1.52
C ASN A 23 13.77 0.07 -1.76
N PHE A 24 12.56 0.46 -2.17
CA PHE A 24 11.53 -0.47 -2.60
C PHE A 24 12.00 -1.34 -3.77
N GLN A 25 12.44 -0.74 -4.88
CA GLN A 25 12.92 -1.50 -6.05
C GLN A 25 14.04 -2.47 -5.66
N LEU A 26 15.05 -1.97 -4.94
CA LEU A 26 16.20 -2.77 -4.53
C LEU A 26 15.80 -3.95 -3.62
N SER A 27 14.78 -3.79 -2.77
CA SER A 27 14.29 -4.88 -1.91
C SER A 27 13.66 -6.04 -2.68
N TYR A 28 13.11 -5.76 -3.86
CA TYR A 28 12.57 -6.77 -4.78
C TYR A 28 13.60 -7.22 -5.83
N GLY A 29 14.87 -6.80 -5.71
CA GLY A 29 15.92 -7.10 -6.68
C GLY A 29 15.78 -6.34 -8.00
N LEU A 30 14.91 -5.33 -8.05
CA LEU A 30 14.63 -4.52 -9.23
C LEU A 30 15.62 -3.35 -9.31
N LYS A 31 15.98 -2.98 -10.54
CA LYS A 31 16.80 -1.79 -10.83
C LYS A 31 15.89 -0.60 -11.15
N MET A 32 16.54 0.48 -11.58
CA MET A 32 15.89 1.73 -12.02
C MET A 32 15.79 1.82 -13.55
N THR A 33 15.76 0.68 -14.24
CA THR A 33 15.46 0.63 -15.68
C THR A 33 13.96 0.77 -15.90
N PRO A 34 13.50 1.22 -17.08
CA PRO A 34 12.07 1.34 -17.38
C PRO A 34 11.29 0.05 -17.15
N ASP A 35 11.81 -1.10 -17.61
CA ASP A 35 11.17 -2.41 -17.42
C ASP A 35 11.01 -2.79 -15.94
N ASP A 36 12.06 -2.60 -15.14
CA ASP A 36 12.04 -2.91 -13.71
C ASP A 36 11.14 -1.94 -12.94
N ILE A 37 11.01 -0.69 -13.41
CA ILE A 37 10.07 0.29 -12.86
C ILE A 37 8.62 -0.14 -13.12
N ASP A 38 8.33 -0.65 -14.32
CA ASP A 38 7.01 -1.18 -14.64
C ASP A 38 6.67 -2.44 -13.82
N GLU A 39 7.64 -3.32 -13.61
CA GLU A 39 7.47 -4.46 -12.70
C GLU A 39 7.16 -4.00 -11.28
N GLY A 40 7.95 -3.06 -10.75
CA GLY A 40 7.68 -2.49 -9.43
C GLY A 40 6.33 -1.78 -9.33
N ASN A 41 5.84 -1.17 -10.41
CA ASN A 41 4.51 -0.57 -10.44
C ASN A 41 3.41 -1.64 -10.29
N ARG A 42 3.56 -2.80 -10.94
CA ARG A 42 2.63 -3.93 -10.80
C ARG A 42 2.61 -4.49 -9.38
N ILE A 43 3.76 -4.55 -8.71
CA ILE A 43 3.83 -4.96 -7.30
C ILE A 43 3.07 -3.94 -6.43
N LEU A 44 3.27 -2.64 -6.67
CA LEU A 44 2.55 -1.59 -5.94
C LEU A 44 1.05 -1.60 -6.20
N ASP A 45 0.61 -1.96 -7.41
CA ASP A 45 -0.81 -2.12 -7.74
C ASP A 45 -1.48 -3.17 -6.84
N VAL A 46 -0.79 -4.30 -6.60
CA VAL A 46 -1.29 -5.37 -5.72
C VAL A 46 -1.28 -4.93 -4.26
N LEU A 47 -0.20 -4.28 -3.80
CA LEU A 47 -0.11 -3.79 -2.42
C LEU A 47 -1.20 -2.75 -2.11
N GLU A 48 -1.49 -1.85 -3.05
CA GLU A 48 -2.55 -0.86 -2.91
C GLU A 48 -3.95 -1.48 -2.88
N GLN A 49 -4.18 -2.55 -3.66
CA GLN A 49 -5.43 -3.31 -3.61
C GLN A 49 -5.62 -3.99 -2.25
N ASN A 50 -4.59 -4.69 -1.77
CA ASN A 50 -4.68 -5.36 -0.47
C ASN A 50 -4.93 -4.37 0.68
N GLU A 51 -4.22 -3.23 0.71
CA GLU A 51 -4.46 -2.20 1.73
C GLU A 51 -5.90 -1.65 1.68
N ARG A 52 -6.45 -1.50 0.47
CA ARG A 52 -7.85 -1.09 0.29
C ARG A 52 -8.81 -2.14 0.86
N GLU A 53 -8.60 -3.41 0.53
CA GLU A 53 -9.43 -4.51 1.01
C GLU A 53 -9.40 -4.59 2.54
N GLU A 54 -8.22 -4.55 3.15
CA GLU A 54 -8.07 -4.55 4.60
C GLU A 54 -8.72 -3.32 5.25
N TRP A 55 -8.59 -2.14 4.64
CA TRP A 55 -9.27 -0.95 5.13
C TRP A 55 -10.80 -1.08 5.09
N GLU A 56 -11.35 -1.64 4.00
CA GLU A 56 -12.78 -1.90 3.86
C GLU A 56 -13.28 -2.90 4.90
N GLU A 57 -12.50 -3.96 5.17
CA GLU A 57 -12.82 -4.95 6.20
C GLU A 57 -12.84 -4.31 7.60
N ARG A 58 -11.77 -3.58 7.99
CA ARG A 58 -11.71 -2.85 9.26
C ARG A 58 -12.90 -1.90 9.44
N ARG A 59 -13.28 -1.19 8.38
CA ARG A 59 -14.44 -0.28 8.37
C ARG A 59 -15.75 -1.02 8.55
N ARG A 60 -15.91 -2.17 7.89
CA ARG A 60 -17.10 -3.02 8.00
C ARG A 60 -17.25 -3.60 9.40
N GLU A 61 -16.17 -4.11 9.98
CA GLU A 61 -16.14 -4.62 11.35
C GLU A 61 -16.47 -3.53 12.36
N ALA A 62 -15.85 -2.35 12.25
CA ALA A 62 -16.14 -1.21 13.12
C ALA A 62 -17.60 -0.77 13.01
N GLN A 63 -18.18 -0.76 11.80
CA GLN A 63 -19.60 -0.45 11.61
C GLN A 63 -20.52 -1.53 12.21
N ALA A 64 -20.18 -2.82 12.07
CA ALA A 64 -20.94 -3.92 12.65
C ALA A 64 -20.88 -3.92 14.19
N ALA A 65 -19.71 -3.63 14.77
CA ALA A 65 -19.51 -3.51 16.21
C ALA A 65 -20.30 -2.32 16.79
N LYS A 66 -20.38 -1.20 16.07
CA LYS A 66 -21.16 -0.03 16.49
C LYS A 66 -22.68 -0.23 16.40
N ARG A 67 -23.14 -1.26 15.69
CA ARG A 67 -24.56 -1.60 15.53
C ARG A 67 -25.05 -2.65 16.53
N ARG A 68 -24.15 -3.18 17.37
CA ARG A 68 -24.46 -4.06 18.50
C ARG A 68 -24.55 -3.26 19.79
#